data_AF-A0A1M5NHV1-F1
#
_entry.id   AF-A0A1M5NHV1-F1
#
_cell.length_a   1.000
_cell.length_b   1.000
_cell.length_c   1.000
_cell.angle_alpha   90.00
_cell.angle_beta   90.00
_cell.angle_gamma   90.00
#
_symmetry.space_group_name_H-M   'P 1'
#
loop_
_entity.id
_entity.type
_entity.pdbx_description
1 polymer ?
#
loop_
_entity_poly.entity_id
_entity_poly.type
_entity_poly.pdbx_seq_one_letter_code
_entity_poly.pdbx_strand_id
1 'polypeptide(L)'
;MHFQVLNIVTKQFVGSIEGPTRWPTGEMAAVAAVSLTTETGQKHQPRPIVDGSEWRERERGRMEDGTYLPVPWTNAVWFRERYNSEHFLHLSMEKGGYVAFTEDAEKGAADRQTRMRAGAYLKRFFDDVLSDDVIARLATELAAETESNEVRFADTEDEIERVYLDGPDSCMSHDAEDYESSIHPVRVYAAGDLAVAYLERDDASHFDKRITARSVVWPAKKIFTRFYGDEARLKPLLKALGYKEGDLEGARLLKIEEGGGWVCPYVDSVGDFDVGKTHLILRHHGRYSCSDSDPTGICPPDGNRISCDRCEERVDEDETCSVNTSRRFEATWCRHCEERHAIFCSDEGISVPEDDAVSMADGDYWSEWKFQNDGGICDSNGKNYPADDLFEVITLNGTKNWCEDERRSYATKCDVTGNWYADDATVDLPDGRTVGFDTEEANAAEAAADEPLPRKPSPTIHHPDQLEMPITTWTPAFAAR
;
A
#
# COMPACT_ATOMS: atom_id res chain seq x y z
N MET A 1 -5.45 -6.18 -68.92
CA MET A 1 -5.12 -7.31 -68.01
C MET A 1 -5.79 -8.55 -68.58
N HIS A 2 -5.01 -9.57 -68.95
CA HIS A 2 -5.58 -10.83 -69.44
C HIS A 2 -5.95 -11.71 -68.25
N PHE A 3 -6.82 -12.71 -68.46
CA PHE A 3 -7.27 -13.65 -67.45
C PHE A 3 -7.12 -15.09 -67.98
N GLN A 4 -6.97 -16.04 -67.07
CA GLN A 4 -7.03 -17.48 -67.29
C GLN A 4 -8.11 -18.07 -66.38
N VAL A 5 -8.62 -19.25 -66.69
CA VAL A 5 -9.59 -19.95 -65.85
C VAL A 5 -8.92 -21.16 -65.23
N LEU A 6 -8.88 -21.22 -63.90
CA LEU A 6 -8.29 -22.32 -63.13
C LEU A 6 -9.40 -23.29 -62.71
N ASN A 7 -9.23 -24.58 -63.00
CA ASN A 7 -10.01 -25.63 -62.37
C ASN A 7 -9.49 -25.82 -60.94
N ILE A 8 -10.35 -25.56 -59.94
CA ILE A 8 -9.93 -25.57 -58.53
C ILE A 8 -9.61 -26.99 -58.04
N VAL A 9 -10.25 -28.00 -58.62
CA VAL A 9 -10.12 -29.41 -58.24
C VAL A 9 -8.82 -29.99 -58.80
N THR A 10 -8.59 -29.84 -60.10
CA THR A 10 -7.41 -30.40 -60.77
C THR A 10 -6.17 -29.52 -60.66
N LYS A 11 -6.33 -28.26 -60.23
CA LYS A 11 -5.27 -27.23 -60.18
C LYS A 11 -4.65 -26.93 -61.55
N GLN A 12 -5.35 -27.25 -62.64
CA GLN A 12 -4.90 -26.97 -64.00
C GLN A 12 -5.68 -25.81 -64.61
N PHE A 13 -4.99 -24.98 -65.38
CA PHE A 13 -5.65 -23.94 -66.17
C PHE A 13 -6.31 -24.54 -67.41
N VAL A 14 -7.49 -24.02 -67.74
CA VAL A 14 -8.25 -24.44 -68.92
C VAL A 14 -7.55 -23.92 -70.18
N GLY A 15 -7.28 -24.83 -71.12
CA GLY A 15 -6.46 -24.53 -72.30
C GLY A 15 -6.45 -25.63 -73.34
N SER A 16 -5.76 -25.37 -74.45
CA SER A 16 -5.50 -26.32 -75.52
C SER A 16 -4.09 -26.92 -75.38
N ILE A 17 -3.68 -27.75 -76.36
CA ILE A 17 -2.31 -28.30 -76.45
C ILE A 17 -1.24 -27.18 -76.49
N GLU A 18 -1.60 -25.98 -76.92
CA GLU A 18 -0.70 -24.81 -77.01
C GLU A 18 -0.60 -24.00 -75.71
N GLY A 19 -1.36 -24.37 -74.68
CA GLY A 19 -1.31 -23.78 -73.35
C GLY A 19 -2.65 -23.21 -72.86
N PRO A 20 -2.65 -22.55 -71.69
CA PRO A 20 -3.85 -21.99 -71.08
C PRO A 20 -4.51 -20.91 -71.95
N THR A 21 -5.82 -20.99 -72.12
CA THR A 21 -6.60 -19.98 -72.84
C THR A 21 -6.51 -18.63 -72.11
N ARG A 22 -6.35 -17.55 -72.87
CA ARG A 22 -6.29 -16.19 -72.34
C ARG A 22 -7.56 -15.44 -72.71
N TRP A 23 -8.21 -14.86 -71.71
CA TRP A 23 -9.38 -14.00 -71.89
C TRP A 23 -8.96 -12.53 -71.73
N PRO A 24 -9.48 -11.61 -72.56
CA PRO A 24 -9.05 -10.21 -72.55
C PRO A 24 -9.61 -9.40 -71.36
N THR A 25 -10.69 -9.86 -70.72
CA THR A 25 -11.29 -9.20 -69.56
C THR A 25 -11.70 -10.21 -68.48
N GLY A 26 -11.78 -9.76 -67.23
CA GLY A 26 -12.21 -10.59 -66.11
C GLY A 26 -13.67 -11.05 -66.23
N GLU A 27 -14.51 -10.23 -66.86
CA GLU A 27 -15.91 -10.53 -67.11
C GLU A 27 -16.07 -11.69 -68.11
N MET A 28 -15.30 -11.69 -69.20
CA MET A 28 -15.28 -12.81 -70.15
C MET A 28 -14.74 -14.09 -69.52
N ALA A 29 -13.72 -13.99 -68.67
CA ALA A 29 -13.18 -15.13 -67.94
C ALA A 29 -14.17 -15.67 -66.89
N ALA A 30 -14.95 -14.79 -66.24
CA ALA A 30 -15.99 -15.17 -65.29
C ALA A 30 -17.14 -15.91 -65.98
N VAL A 31 -17.61 -15.41 -67.13
CA VAL A 31 -18.62 -16.08 -67.96
C VAL A 31 -18.12 -17.47 -68.37
N ALA A 32 -16.88 -17.57 -68.86
CA ALA A 32 -16.28 -18.84 -69.23
C ALA A 32 -16.18 -19.81 -68.04
N ALA A 33 -15.75 -19.32 -66.87
CA ALA A 33 -15.65 -20.14 -65.66
C ALA A 33 -17.02 -20.68 -65.20
N VAL A 34 -18.10 -19.89 -65.30
CA VAL A 34 -19.46 -20.33 -64.97
C VAL A 34 -19.93 -21.40 -65.95
N SER A 35 -19.73 -21.20 -67.26
CA SER A 35 -20.07 -22.19 -68.28
C SER A 35 -19.33 -23.52 -68.05
N LEU A 36 -18.01 -23.46 -67.84
CA LEU A 36 -17.17 -24.64 -67.58
C LEU A 36 -17.53 -25.36 -66.29
N THR A 37 -17.93 -24.61 -65.25
CA THR A 37 -18.41 -25.19 -63.99
C THR A 37 -19.72 -25.94 -64.19
N THR A 38 -20.61 -25.40 -65.02
CA THR A 38 -21.89 -26.02 -65.35
C THR A 38 -21.70 -27.29 -66.18
N GLU A 39 -20.79 -27.25 -67.15
CA GLU A 39 -20.54 -28.37 -68.08
C GLU A 39 -19.81 -29.55 -67.41
N THR A 40 -18.79 -29.27 -66.60
CA THR A 40 -17.92 -30.31 -66.03
C THR A 40 -18.34 -30.74 -64.62
N GLY A 41 -19.23 -29.99 -63.96
CA GLY A 41 -19.59 -30.16 -62.55
C GLY A 41 -18.46 -29.80 -61.57
N GLN A 42 -17.31 -29.33 -62.06
CA GLN A 42 -16.16 -28.95 -61.24
C GLN A 42 -16.03 -27.44 -61.13
N LYS A 43 -15.65 -26.92 -59.97
CA LYS A 43 -15.57 -25.47 -59.74
C LYS A 43 -14.39 -24.85 -60.51
N HIS A 44 -14.69 -23.89 -61.37
CA HIS A 44 -13.71 -23.09 -62.10
C HIS A 44 -13.70 -21.64 -61.59
N GLN A 45 -12.52 -20.99 -61.60
CA GLN A 45 -12.37 -19.61 -61.14
C GLN A 45 -11.49 -18.80 -62.10
N PRO A 46 -11.93 -17.59 -62.50
CA PRO A 46 -11.07 -16.69 -63.26
C PRO A 46 -9.90 -16.21 -62.39
N ARG A 47 -8.71 -16.17 -62.98
CA ARG A 47 -7.46 -15.69 -62.39
C ARG A 47 -6.84 -14.68 -63.34
N PRO A 48 -6.49 -13.46 -62.90
CA PRO A 48 -5.76 -12.54 -63.74
C PRO A 48 -4.40 -13.14 -64.11
N ILE A 49 -4.05 -13.08 -65.39
CA ILE A 49 -2.69 -13.29 -65.86
C ILE A 49 -1.96 -11.99 -65.56
N VAL A 50 -1.06 -12.06 -64.59
CA VAL A 50 -0.20 -10.93 -64.30
C VAL A 50 1.13 -11.14 -64.97
N ASP A 51 1.50 -10.21 -65.83
CA ASP A 51 2.84 -10.16 -66.40
C ASP A 51 3.80 -9.82 -65.25
N GLY A 52 4.61 -10.79 -64.84
CA GLY A 52 5.35 -10.76 -63.57
C GLY A 52 6.52 -9.76 -63.52
N SER A 53 6.75 -9.00 -64.59
CA SER A 53 7.91 -8.12 -64.76
C SER A 53 7.66 -6.64 -64.45
N GLU A 54 6.45 -6.11 -64.69
CA GLU A 54 6.20 -4.66 -64.61
C GLU A 54 5.91 -4.14 -63.19
N TRP A 55 5.49 -5.03 -62.27
CA TRP A 55 5.10 -4.58 -60.93
C TRP A 55 6.27 -3.98 -60.14
N ARG A 56 7.50 -4.48 -60.34
CA ARG A 56 8.70 -3.94 -59.68
C ARG A 56 9.00 -2.51 -60.14
N GLU A 57 8.80 -2.23 -61.42
CA GLU A 57 9.03 -0.90 -61.98
C GLU A 57 7.98 0.09 -61.46
N ARG A 58 6.72 -0.36 -61.33
CA ARG A 58 5.66 0.40 -60.69
C ARG A 58 5.96 0.73 -59.22
N GLU A 59 6.33 -0.27 -58.40
CA GLU A 59 6.64 -0.01 -56.98
C GLU A 59 7.90 0.86 -56.83
N ARG A 60 8.89 0.71 -57.71
CA ARG A 60 10.06 1.59 -57.75
C ARG A 60 9.67 3.02 -58.09
N GLY A 61 8.82 3.22 -59.10
CA GLY A 61 8.29 4.53 -59.46
C GLY A 61 7.61 5.22 -58.28
N ARG A 62 6.79 4.50 -57.51
CA ARG A 62 6.13 5.03 -56.30
C ARG A 62 7.12 5.45 -55.19
N MET A 63 8.27 4.78 -55.08
CA MET A 63 9.32 5.19 -54.15
C MET A 63 10.07 6.43 -54.65
N GLU A 64 10.30 6.53 -55.96
CA GLU A 64 11.05 7.63 -56.59
C GLU A 64 10.24 8.93 -56.70
N ASP A 65 8.94 8.84 -56.97
CA ASP A 65 8.04 9.99 -57.09
C ASP A 65 7.53 10.52 -55.75
N GLY A 66 7.84 9.82 -54.65
CA GLY A 66 7.46 10.18 -53.29
C GLY A 66 6.05 9.78 -52.88
N THR A 67 5.32 9.02 -53.70
CA THR A 67 4.04 8.40 -53.32
C THR A 67 4.22 7.53 -52.08
N TYR A 68 5.31 6.76 -52.03
CA TYR A 68 5.72 5.99 -50.88
C TYR A 68 6.78 6.74 -50.08
N LEU A 69 6.41 7.14 -48.85
CA LEU A 69 7.34 7.75 -47.93
C LEU A 69 8.24 6.68 -47.29
N PRO A 70 9.57 6.87 -47.29
CA PRO A 70 10.49 5.91 -46.68
C PRO A 70 10.35 5.85 -45.15
N VAL A 71 10.74 4.72 -44.56
CA VAL A 71 10.84 4.61 -43.09
C VAL A 71 12.04 5.41 -42.54
N PRO A 72 11.98 5.94 -41.30
CA PRO A 72 13.03 6.81 -40.73
C PRO A 72 14.42 6.17 -40.65
N TRP A 73 14.47 4.84 -40.49
CA TRP A 73 15.72 4.09 -40.37
C TRP A 73 16.31 3.60 -41.70
N THR A 74 15.83 4.09 -42.85
CA THR A 74 16.34 3.70 -44.18
C THR A 74 17.85 3.90 -44.35
N ASN A 75 18.44 4.86 -43.64
CA ASN A 75 19.89 5.15 -43.69
C ASN A 75 20.74 4.35 -42.70
N ALA A 76 20.12 3.62 -41.77
CA ALA A 76 20.84 2.85 -40.76
C ALA A 76 21.68 1.74 -41.41
N VAL A 77 22.87 1.49 -40.86
CA VAL A 77 23.83 0.50 -41.42
C VAL A 77 23.20 -0.89 -41.44
N TRP A 78 22.63 -1.32 -40.31
CA TRP A 78 21.95 -2.62 -40.19
C TRP A 78 20.81 -2.78 -41.20
N PHE A 79 20.11 -1.69 -41.53
CA PHE A 79 19.01 -1.73 -42.49
C PHE A 79 19.57 -1.90 -43.91
N ARG A 80 20.52 -1.06 -44.32
CA ARG A 80 21.08 -1.11 -45.68
C ARG A 80 21.79 -2.42 -46.01
N GLU A 81 22.43 -3.04 -45.02
CA GLU A 81 23.16 -4.31 -45.22
C GLU A 81 22.21 -5.52 -45.37
N ARG A 82 21.02 -5.46 -44.77
CA ARG A 82 20.12 -6.62 -44.65
C ARG A 82 18.83 -6.48 -45.46
N TYR A 83 18.43 -5.25 -45.78
CA TYR A 83 17.18 -4.97 -46.44
C TYR A 83 17.17 -5.45 -47.90
N ASN A 84 16.17 -6.24 -48.24
CA ASN A 84 15.86 -6.58 -49.62
C ASN A 84 15.14 -5.41 -50.30
N SER A 85 15.82 -4.73 -51.22
CA SER A 85 15.23 -3.61 -51.98
C SER A 85 13.97 -3.98 -52.78
N GLU A 86 13.73 -5.28 -53.04
CA GLU A 86 12.53 -5.76 -53.72
C GLU A 86 11.29 -5.85 -52.80
N HIS A 87 11.42 -5.57 -51.49
CA HIS A 87 10.26 -5.51 -50.59
C HIS A 87 9.49 -4.19 -50.69
N PHE A 88 10.10 -3.13 -51.25
CA PHE A 88 9.48 -1.80 -51.36
C PHE A 88 8.81 -1.33 -50.04
N LEU A 89 9.52 -1.47 -48.92
CA LEU A 89 9.09 -1.03 -47.59
C LEU A 89 8.93 0.49 -47.54
N HIS A 90 7.77 0.93 -47.06
CA HIS A 90 7.42 2.33 -46.89
C HIS A 90 6.47 2.52 -45.69
N LEU A 91 6.23 3.78 -45.31
CA LEU A 91 5.21 4.14 -44.34
C LEU A 91 3.83 3.79 -44.89
N SER A 92 2.96 3.21 -44.06
CA SER A 92 1.60 2.90 -44.46
C SER A 92 0.82 4.19 -44.74
N MET A 93 0.33 4.36 -45.97
CA MET A 93 -0.45 5.54 -46.37
C MET A 93 -1.83 5.63 -45.70
N GLU A 94 -2.34 4.52 -45.15
CA GLU A 94 -3.69 4.45 -44.56
C GLU A 94 -3.69 4.48 -43.02
N LYS A 95 -2.57 4.15 -42.36
CA LYS A 95 -2.49 4.00 -40.90
C LYS A 95 -1.12 4.44 -40.38
N GLY A 96 -1.11 5.47 -39.52
CA GLY A 96 0.07 5.88 -38.77
C GLY A 96 0.58 4.77 -37.84
N GLY A 97 1.89 4.71 -37.61
CA GLY A 97 2.55 3.67 -36.81
C GLY A 97 2.70 2.31 -37.52
N TYR A 98 2.15 2.18 -38.73
CA TYR A 98 2.25 0.98 -39.56
C TYR A 98 3.24 1.18 -40.71
N VAL A 99 3.82 0.07 -41.14
CA VAL A 99 4.59 -0.02 -42.37
C VAL A 99 3.85 -0.87 -43.39
N ALA A 100 4.10 -0.59 -44.67
CA ALA A 100 3.57 -1.34 -45.80
C ALA A 100 4.72 -1.82 -46.69
N PHE A 101 4.59 -3.01 -47.25
CA PHE A 101 5.59 -3.59 -48.14
C PHE A 101 4.97 -4.63 -49.08
N THR A 102 5.65 -4.92 -50.18
CA THR A 102 5.27 -5.96 -51.14
C THR A 102 5.95 -7.26 -50.76
N GLU A 103 5.20 -8.21 -50.19
CA GLU A 103 5.74 -9.42 -49.58
C GLU A 103 6.26 -10.44 -50.59
N ASP A 104 5.61 -10.55 -51.75
CA ASP A 104 5.97 -11.50 -52.79
C ASP A 104 5.52 -11.00 -54.18
N ALA A 105 5.99 -11.68 -55.22
CA ALA A 105 5.68 -11.32 -56.60
C ALA A 105 4.21 -11.49 -56.96
N GLU A 106 3.46 -12.38 -56.29
CA GLU A 106 2.02 -12.57 -56.53
C GLU A 106 1.22 -11.37 -56.01
N LYS A 107 1.57 -10.87 -54.81
CA LYS A 107 0.99 -9.66 -54.24
C LYS A 107 1.41 -8.41 -55.01
N GLY A 108 2.67 -8.31 -55.41
CA GLY A 108 3.15 -7.23 -56.27
C GLY A 108 2.43 -7.20 -57.61
N ALA A 109 2.28 -8.36 -58.24
CA ALA A 109 1.46 -8.53 -59.43
C ALA A 109 0.00 -8.07 -59.23
N ALA A 110 -0.61 -8.40 -58.10
CA ALA A 110 -1.97 -8.01 -57.76
C ALA A 110 -2.12 -6.56 -57.24
N ASP A 111 -1.03 -5.77 -57.22
CA ASP A 111 -0.95 -4.43 -56.60
C ASP A 111 -1.48 -4.41 -55.16
N ARG A 112 -1.04 -5.39 -54.36
CA ARG A 112 -1.42 -5.54 -52.95
C ARG A 112 -0.20 -5.41 -52.05
N GLN A 113 -0.30 -4.53 -51.07
CA GLN A 113 0.71 -4.36 -50.04
C GLN A 113 0.28 -5.08 -48.76
N THR A 114 1.23 -5.74 -48.09
CA THR A 114 1.06 -6.26 -46.73
C THR A 114 1.31 -5.12 -45.75
N ARG A 115 0.41 -4.94 -44.79
CA ARG A 115 0.49 -3.90 -43.75
C ARG A 115 0.65 -4.52 -42.37
N MET A 116 1.56 -4.00 -41.56
CA MET A 116 1.72 -4.42 -40.17
C MET A 116 2.37 -3.34 -39.30
N ARG A 117 2.30 -3.49 -37.97
CA ARG A 117 2.99 -2.59 -37.04
C ARG A 117 4.50 -2.63 -37.29
N ALA A 118 5.16 -1.49 -37.16
CA ALA A 118 6.61 -1.38 -37.35
C ALA A 118 7.41 -2.38 -36.50
N GLY A 119 7.06 -2.52 -35.21
CA GLY A 119 7.71 -3.48 -34.32
C GLY A 119 7.57 -4.93 -34.80
N ALA A 120 6.39 -5.32 -35.28
CA ALA A 120 6.15 -6.65 -35.82
C ALA A 120 6.93 -6.90 -37.12
N TYR A 121 7.06 -5.89 -37.98
CA TYR A 121 7.90 -5.96 -39.18
C TYR A 121 9.38 -6.13 -38.83
N LEU A 122 9.91 -5.28 -37.95
CA LEU A 122 11.31 -5.33 -37.51
C LEU A 122 11.61 -6.68 -36.84
N LYS A 123 10.73 -7.17 -35.96
CA LYS A 123 10.85 -8.49 -35.34
C LYS A 123 10.75 -9.63 -36.36
N ARG A 124 10.06 -9.47 -37.49
CA ARG A 124 9.96 -10.51 -38.51
C ARG A 124 11.21 -10.60 -39.40
N PHE A 125 11.82 -9.45 -39.73
CA PHE A 125 12.86 -9.39 -40.77
C PHE A 125 14.26 -8.99 -40.25
N PHE A 126 14.38 -8.54 -39.00
CA PHE A 126 15.62 -8.01 -38.43
C PHE A 126 15.88 -8.47 -36.98
N ASP A 127 15.21 -9.53 -36.51
CA ASP A 127 15.40 -10.09 -35.15
C ASP A 127 16.80 -10.67 -34.90
N ASP A 128 17.52 -11.00 -35.99
CA ASP A 128 18.89 -11.48 -35.96
C ASP A 128 19.91 -10.36 -35.70
N VAL A 129 19.54 -9.09 -35.92
CA VAL A 129 20.45 -7.94 -35.87
C VAL A 129 19.99 -6.82 -34.94
N LEU A 130 18.73 -6.83 -34.48
CA LEU A 130 18.18 -5.87 -33.53
C LEU A 130 17.72 -6.58 -32.25
N SER A 131 18.02 -5.98 -31.09
CA SER A 131 17.42 -6.41 -29.83
C SER A 131 15.96 -5.93 -29.70
N ASP A 132 15.20 -6.62 -28.84
CA ASP A 132 13.81 -6.26 -28.55
C ASP A 132 13.64 -4.80 -28.11
N ASP A 133 14.56 -4.29 -27.28
CA ASP A 133 14.53 -2.90 -26.82
C ASP A 133 14.70 -1.90 -27.97
N VAL A 134 15.58 -2.19 -28.92
CA VAL A 134 15.80 -1.33 -30.09
C VAL A 134 14.58 -1.37 -31.00
N ILE A 135 13.96 -2.54 -31.19
CA ILE A 135 12.73 -2.71 -31.96
C ILE A 135 11.59 -1.90 -31.33
N ALA A 136 11.40 -2.00 -30.01
CA ALA A 136 10.38 -1.26 -29.28
C ALA A 136 10.58 0.25 -29.40
N ARG A 137 11.82 0.73 -29.26
CA ARG A 137 12.16 2.15 -29.41
C ARG A 137 11.83 2.66 -30.82
N LEU A 138 12.30 1.99 -31.87
CA LEU A 138 12.06 2.40 -33.27
C LEU A 138 10.57 2.40 -33.63
N ALA A 139 9.82 1.39 -33.16
CA ALA A 139 8.38 1.34 -33.36
C ALA A 139 7.65 2.49 -32.66
N THR A 140 8.10 2.85 -31.47
CA THR A 140 7.55 3.98 -30.69
C THR A 140 7.85 5.31 -31.38
N GLU A 141 9.08 5.52 -31.84
CA GLU A 141 9.49 6.70 -32.60
C GLU A 141 8.64 6.87 -33.87
N LEU A 142 8.48 5.81 -34.67
CA LEU A 142 7.65 5.84 -35.88
C LEU A 142 6.20 6.22 -35.55
N ALA A 143 5.63 5.58 -34.54
CA ALA A 143 4.25 5.80 -34.17
C ALA A 143 4.03 7.23 -33.64
N ALA A 144 5.00 7.80 -32.94
CA ALA A 144 4.95 9.19 -32.51
C ALA A 144 4.98 10.17 -33.71
N GLU A 145 5.74 9.86 -34.76
CA GLU A 145 5.87 10.71 -35.95
C GLU A 145 4.68 10.63 -36.91
N THR A 146 4.00 9.48 -36.98
CA THR A 146 3.04 9.18 -38.05
C THR A 146 1.60 8.97 -37.59
N GLU A 147 1.34 8.67 -36.31
CA GLU A 147 -0.02 8.65 -35.79
C GLU A 147 -0.51 10.09 -35.57
N SER A 148 -1.73 10.41 -36.02
CA SER A 148 -2.37 11.68 -35.69
C SER A 148 -2.75 11.68 -34.21
N ASN A 149 -1.80 12.07 -33.36
CA ASN A 149 -2.05 12.22 -31.93
C ASN A 149 -2.67 13.61 -31.72
N GLU A 150 -3.96 13.75 -32.04
CA GLU A 150 -4.70 14.97 -31.72
C GLU A 150 -5.14 14.94 -30.25
N VAL A 151 -4.78 15.99 -29.50
CA VAL A 151 -5.27 16.15 -28.13
C VAL A 151 -6.73 16.55 -28.16
N ARG A 152 -7.57 15.78 -27.49
CA ARG A 152 -8.99 16.09 -27.31
C ARG A 152 -9.23 16.63 -25.90
N PHE A 153 -10.33 17.36 -25.73
CA PHE A 153 -10.72 17.94 -24.46
C PHE A 153 -12.17 17.57 -24.19
N ALA A 154 -12.43 16.96 -23.04
CA ALA A 154 -13.77 16.73 -22.51
C ALA A 154 -14.09 17.84 -21.50
N ASP A 155 -15.17 18.59 -21.72
CA ASP A 155 -15.58 19.71 -20.88
C ASP A 155 -17.03 19.62 -20.38
N THR A 156 -17.75 18.58 -20.80
CA THR A 156 -19.09 18.23 -20.30
C THR A 156 -19.02 17.08 -19.30
N GLU A 157 -20.01 16.97 -18.42
CA GLU A 157 -20.05 15.95 -17.38
C GLU A 157 -19.94 14.52 -17.95
N ASP A 158 -20.74 14.19 -18.96
CA ASP A 158 -20.80 12.85 -19.54
C ASP A 158 -19.52 12.49 -20.32
N GLU A 159 -18.90 13.46 -21.01
CA GLU A 159 -17.63 13.24 -21.69
C GLU A 159 -16.48 13.04 -20.69
N ILE A 160 -16.46 13.82 -19.61
CA ILE A 160 -15.45 13.72 -18.56
C ILE A 160 -15.54 12.37 -17.87
N GLU A 161 -16.75 11.95 -17.47
CA GLU A 161 -17.01 10.64 -16.89
C GLU A 161 -16.55 9.52 -17.83
N ARG A 162 -16.94 9.54 -19.10
CA ARG A 162 -16.49 8.58 -20.12
C ARG A 162 -14.96 8.48 -20.20
N VAL A 163 -14.26 9.62 -20.14
CA VAL A 163 -12.79 9.63 -20.21
C VAL A 163 -12.14 8.96 -19.01
N TYR A 164 -12.78 9.01 -17.84
CA TYR A 164 -12.31 8.30 -16.65
C TYR A 164 -12.62 6.80 -16.71
N LEU A 165 -13.82 6.41 -17.15
CA LEU A 165 -14.26 5.00 -17.24
C LEU A 165 -13.54 4.23 -18.36
N ASP A 166 -13.39 4.82 -19.55
CA ASP A 166 -12.76 4.17 -20.72
C ASP A 166 -11.23 4.37 -20.76
N GLY A 167 -10.70 5.14 -19.81
CA GLY A 167 -9.32 5.61 -19.79
C GLY A 167 -8.36 4.73 -18.98
N PRO A 168 -7.13 5.24 -18.76
CA PRO A 168 -6.18 4.59 -17.86
C PRO A 168 -6.68 4.52 -16.41
N ASP A 169 -6.38 3.40 -15.75
CA ASP A 169 -6.77 3.11 -14.36
C ASP A 169 -6.38 4.23 -13.37
N SER A 170 -7.29 4.54 -12.46
CA SER A 170 -7.07 5.40 -11.30
C SER A 170 -8.08 5.08 -10.19
N CYS A 171 -7.90 5.61 -8.98
CA CYS A 171 -8.94 5.56 -7.94
C CYS A 171 -10.30 6.13 -8.39
N MET A 172 -10.30 6.99 -9.41
CA MET A 172 -11.49 7.63 -9.96
C MET A 172 -11.99 6.98 -11.27
N SER A 173 -11.53 5.78 -11.66
CA SER A 173 -11.96 5.11 -12.90
C SER A 173 -13.06 4.06 -12.68
N HIS A 174 -13.69 4.06 -11.50
CA HIS A 174 -14.77 3.14 -11.14
C HIS A 174 -16.14 3.73 -11.52
N ASP A 175 -17.17 2.89 -11.63
CA ASP A 175 -18.51 3.37 -11.96
C ASP A 175 -19.08 4.21 -10.82
N ALA A 176 -20.07 5.06 -11.09
CA ALA A 176 -20.70 5.89 -10.06
C ALA A 176 -21.23 5.05 -8.86
N GLU A 177 -21.67 3.82 -9.12
CA GLU A 177 -22.19 2.88 -8.10
C GLU A 177 -21.13 2.39 -7.11
N ASP A 178 -19.84 2.55 -7.43
CA ASP A 178 -18.72 2.20 -6.54
C ASP A 178 -18.44 3.30 -5.49
N TYR A 179 -19.15 4.44 -5.58
CA TYR A 179 -19.05 5.56 -4.65
C TYR A 179 -20.32 5.69 -3.80
N GLU A 180 -20.25 6.44 -2.71
CA GLU A 180 -21.44 6.75 -1.87
C GLU A 180 -22.37 7.78 -2.53
N SER A 181 -21.88 8.46 -3.57
CA SER A 181 -22.59 9.44 -4.40
C SER A 181 -23.31 8.76 -5.56
N SER A 182 -24.52 9.19 -5.89
CA SER A 182 -25.21 8.73 -7.11
C SER A 182 -24.64 9.37 -8.38
N ILE A 183 -23.76 10.36 -8.22
CA ILE A 183 -23.10 11.13 -9.26
C ILE A 183 -21.61 10.79 -9.23
N HIS A 184 -21.04 10.40 -10.38
CA HIS A 184 -19.60 10.13 -10.45
C HIS A 184 -18.79 11.38 -10.06
N PRO A 185 -17.85 11.29 -9.10
CA PRO A 185 -17.13 12.45 -8.56
C PRO A 185 -16.43 13.35 -9.59
N VAL A 186 -15.97 12.79 -10.72
CA VAL A 186 -15.20 13.54 -11.73
C VAL A 186 -16.06 14.48 -12.56
N ARG A 187 -17.39 14.29 -12.58
CA ARG A 187 -18.33 15.16 -13.30
C ARG A 187 -18.23 16.61 -12.85
N VAL A 188 -17.81 16.85 -11.60
CA VAL A 188 -17.69 18.21 -11.06
C VAL A 188 -16.64 19.08 -11.75
N TYR A 189 -15.73 18.50 -12.54
CA TYR A 189 -14.81 19.27 -13.38
C TYR A 189 -15.54 20.07 -14.47
N ALA A 190 -16.78 19.72 -14.83
CA ALA A 190 -17.59 20.41 -15.85
C ALA A 190 -18.13 21.78 -15.42
N ALA A 191 -17.56 22.41 -14.39
CA ALA A 191 -17.92 23.76 -13.92
C ALA A 191 -17.50 24.91 -14.86
N GLY A 192 -16.80 24.57 -15.94
CA GLY A 192 -16.41 25.48 -17.02
C GLY A 192 -15.00 26.07 -16.92
N ASP A 193 -14.31 25.96 -15.77
CA ASP A 193 -12.89 26.35 -15.67
C ASP A 193 -11.95 25.24 -16.12
N LEU A 194 -12.36 23.98 -15.89
CA LEU A 194 -11.54 22.79 -16.10
C LEU A 194 -12.08 21.95 -17.27
N ALA A 195 -11.19 21.14 -17.83
CA ALA A 195 -11.49 20.11 -18.81
C ALA A 195 -10.54 18.92 -18.58
N VAL A 196 -10.82 17.78 -19.19
CA VAL A 196 -9.90 16.64 -19.23
C VAL A 196 -9.31 16.54 -20.63
N ALA A 197 -8.01 16.76 -20.75
CA ALA A 197 -7.27 16.53 -21.97
C ALA A 197 -6.94 15.04 -22.11
N TYR A 198 -7.16 14.44 -23.28
CA TYR A 198 -6.95 13.00 -23.47
C TYR A 198 -6.50 12.63 -24.89
N LEU A 199 -5.96 11.43 -25.03
CA LEU A 199 -5.60 10.79 -26.30
C LEU A 199 -6.46 9.56 -26.55
N GLU A 200 -6.95 9.42 -27.78
CA GLU A 200 -7.62 8.22 -28.27
C GLU A 200 -6.78 7.55 -29.35
N ARG A 201 -6.71 6.21 -29.34
CA ARG A 201 -6.04 5.41 -30.35
C ARG A 201 -6.95 4.32 -30.88
N ASP A 202 -6.75 4.02 -32.17
CA ASP A 202 -7.36 2.84 -32.77
C ASP A 202 -6.72 1.59 -32.16
N ASP A 203 -7.47 0.89 -31.32
CA ASP A 203 -7.06 -0.42 -30.83
C ASP A 203 -7.67 -1.50 -31.74
N ALA A 204 -6.83 -2.33 -32.35
CA ALA A 204 -7.31 -3.42 -33.21
C ALA A 204 -8.06 -4.50 -32.42
N SER A 205 -7.99 -4.49 -31.09
CA SER A 205 -8.66 -5.43 -30.20
C SER A 205 -9.99 -4.92 -29.64
N HIS A 206 -10.35 -3.66 -29.87
CA HIS A 206 -11.62 -3.07 -29.42
C HIS A 206 -12.40 -2.52 -30.61
N PHE A 207 -13.73 -2.64 -30.58
CA PHE A 207 -14.59 -2.09 -31.64
C PHE A 207 -14.62 -0.55 -31.62
N ASP A 208 -14.22 0.06 -30.50
CA ASP A 208 -14.11 1.51 -30.29
C ASP A 208 -12.67 1.96 -30.03
N LYS A 209 -12.42 3.27 -30.20
CA LYS A 209 -11.14 3.90 -29.91
C LYS A 209 -10.86 3.85 -28.41
N ARG A 210 -9.68 3.37 -28.03
CA ARG A 210 -9.26 3.29 -26.63
C ARG A 210 -8.65 4.62 -26.19
N ILE A 211 -9.04 5.11 -25.02
CA ILE A 211 -8.39 6.26 -24.39
C ILE A 211 -7.10 5.78 -23.74
N THR A 212 -5.96 6.33 -24.18
CA THR A 212 -4.63 5.83 -23.75
C THR A 212 -3.91 6.77 -22.81
N ALA A 213 -4.32 8.03 -22.72
CA ALA A 213 -3.75 9.00 -21.79
C ALA A 213 -4.79 10.05 -21.43
N ARG A 214 -4.71 10.60 -20.21
CA ARG A 214 -5.53 11.73 -19.77
C ARG A 214 -4.84 12.61 -18.73
N SER A 215 -5.29 13.86 -18.62
CA SER A 215 -4.86 14.85 -17.61
C SER A 215 -5.93 15.92 -17.41
N VAL A 216 -6.15 16.36 -16.17
CA VAL A 216 -7.01 17.53 -15.90
C VAL A 216 -6.26 18.80 -16.29
N VAL A 217 -6.93 19.70 -17.00
CA VAL A 217 -6.36 20.94 -17.52
C VAL A 217 -7.24 22.14 -17.22
N TRP A 218 -6.63 23.32 -17.21
CA TRP A 218 -7.33 24.61 -17.21
C TRP A 218 -7.13 25.29 -18.57
N PRO A 219 -8.07 25.18 -19.52
CA PRO A 219 -7.90 25.66 -20.89
C PRO A 219 -7.61 27.16 -20.98
N ALA A 220 -8.32 27.98 -20.21
CA ALA A 220 -8.17 29.43 -20.21
C ALA A 220 -6.79 29.90 -19.70
N LYS A 221 -6.21 29.20 -18.71
CA LYS A 221 -4.86 29.49 -18.18
C LYS A 221 -3.75 28.71 -18.86
N LYS A 222 -4.09 27.76 -19.74
CA LYS A 222 -3.15 26.82 -20.37
C LYS A 222 -2.31 26.05 -19.33
N ILE A 223 -2.96 25.50 -18.32
CA ILE A 223 -2.32 24.68 -17.27
C ILE A 223 -2.71 23.21 -17.43
N PHE A 224 -1.77 22.29 -17.25
CA PHE A 224 -2.04 20.86 -17.06
C PHE A 224 -1.52 20.39 -15.70
N THR A 225 -2.10 19.32 -15.17
CA THR A 225 -1.69 18.67 -13.93
C THR A 225 -1.05 17.30 -14.21
N ARG A 226 -1.21 16.34 -13.29
CA ARG A 226 -0.73 14.97 -13.41
C ARG A 226 -1.28 14.28 -14.66
N PHE A 227 -0.50 13.34 -15.19
CA PHE A 227 -0.86 12.48 -16.31
C PHE A 227 -1.15 11.06 -15.83
N TYR A 228 -2.10 10.41 -16.49
CA TYR A 228 -2.39 8.99 -16.37
C TYR A 228 -2.27 8.35 -17.76
N GLY A 229 -1.67 7.15 -17.85
CA GLY A 229 -1.45 6.43 -19.10
C GLY A 229 -0.22 6.91 -19.90
N ASP A 230 -0.37 7.09 -21.22
CA ASP A 230 0.69 7.44 -22.17
C ASP A 230 1.13 8.92 -22.07
N GLU A 231 1.71 9.30 -20.92
CA GLU A 231 2.25 10.65 -20.64
C GLU A 231 3.28 11.06 -21.69
N ALA A 232 4.11 10.11 -22.13
CA ALA A 232 5.20 10.35 -23.08
C ALA A 232 4.71 10.99 -24.39
N ARG A 233 3.44 10.78 -24.75
CA ARG A 233 2.79 11.41 -25.91
C ARG A 233 1.95 12.63 -25.55
N LEU A 234 1.08 12.54 -24.54
CA LEU A 234 0.14 13.61 -24.23
C LEU A 234 0.86 14.90 -23.78
N LYS A 235 1.92 14.77 -22.99
CA LYS A 235 2.65 15.92 -22.43
C LYS A 235 3.34 16.78 -23.51
N PRO A 236 4.12 16.22 -24.46
CA PRO A 236 4.67 17.01 -25.56
C PRO A 236 3.60 17.73 -26.40
N LEU A 237 2.46 17.09 -26.66
CA LEU A 237 1.39 17.68 -27.46
C LEU A 237 0.70 18.84 -26.75
N LEU A 238 0.40 18.70 -25.45
CA LEU A 238 -0.12 19.81 -24.65
C LEU A 238 0.87 20.97 -24.58
N LYS A 239 2.18 20.70 -24.43
CA LYS A 239 3.22 21.73 -24.51
C LYS A 239 3.24 22.44 -25.86
N ALA A 240 3.08 21.71 -26.96
CA ALA A 240 2.98 22.29 -28.30
C ALA A 240 1.73 23.18 -28.46
N LEU A 241 0.63 22.86 -27.75
CA LEU A 241 -0.59 23.67 -27.67
C LEU A 241 -0.49 24.87 -26.68
N GLY A 242 0.70 25.09 -26.11
CA GLY A 242 1.01 26.19 -25.20
C GLY A 242 0.67 25.94 -23.74
N TYR A 243 0.30 24.71 -23.37
CA TYR A 243 0.06 24.37 -21.97
C TYR A 243 1.37 24.19 -21.19
N LYS A 244 1.34 24.54 -19.92
CA LYS A 244 2.44 24.37 -18.97
C LYS A 244 1.96 23.61 -17.73
N GLU A 245 2.90 23.00 -17.04
CA GLU A 245 2.65 22.38 -15.74
C GLU A 245 2.35 23.47 -14.71
N GLY A 246 1.40 23.22 -13.83
CA GLY A 246 1.00 24.14 -12.78
C GLY A 246 -0.11 23.58 -11.91
N ASP A 247 -0.59 24.39 -10.98
CA ASP A 247 -1.71 24.05 -10.11
C ASP A 247 -3.04 24.60 -10.63
N LEU A 248 -4.13 24.07 -10.08
CA LEU A 248 -5.51 24.49 -10.39
C LEU A 248 -6.06 25.48 -9.36
N GLU A 249 -5.18 26.24 -8.67
CA GLU A 249 -5.58 27.18 -7.62
C GLU A 249 -6.61 28.19 -8.16
N GLY A 250 -7.75 28.23 -7.48
CA GLY A 250 -8.89 29.09 -7.80
C GLY A 250 -9.81 28.59 -8.91
N ALA A 251 -9.60 27.38 -9.45
CA ALA A 251 -10.54 26.78 -10.40
C ALA A 251 -11.86 26.41 -9.69
N ARG A 252 -12.96 26.57 -10.42
CA ARG A 252 -14.29 26.17 -9.94
C ARG A 252 -14.56 24.70 -10.23
N LEU A 253 -15.23 24.04 -9.29
CA LEU A 253 -15.89 22.75 -9.46
C LEU A 253 -17.40 22.93 -9.28
N LEU A 254 -18.19 22.02 -9.85
CA LEU A 254 -19.64 22.02 -9.65
C LEU A 254 -19.91 21.81 -8.17
N LYS A 255 -20.81 22.61 -7.61
CA LYS A 255 -21.28 22.40 -6.25
C LYS A 255 -22.47 21.45 -6.28
N ILE A 256 -22.23 20.20 -5.91
CA ILE A 256 -23.24 19.14 -5.82
C ILE A 256 -23.30 18.70 -4.37
N GLU A 257 -24.48 18.84 -3.75
CA GLU A 257 -24.72 18.44 -2.36
C GLU A 257 -25.45 17.08 -2.35
N GLU A 258 -24.80 16.06 -1.78
CA GLU A 258 -25.34 14.70 -1.66
C GLU A 258 -24.73 14.00 -0.43
N GLY A 259 -25.43 13.03 0.15
CA GLY A 259 -24.93 12.26 1.30
C GLY A 259 -24.60 13.08 2.56
N GLY A 260 -25.10 14.31 2.65
CA GLY A 260 -24.79 15.23 3.74
C GLY A 260 -23.51 16.04 3.55
N GLY A 261 -22.77 15.86 2.46
CA GLY A 261 -21.55 16.59 2.13
C GLY A 261 -21.55 17.17 0.72
N TRP A 262 -20.38 17.25 0.10
CA TRP A 262 -20.21 17.66 -1.29
C TRP A 262 -19.55 16.57 -2.12
N VAL A 263 -20.11 16.29 -3.29
CA VAL A 263 -19.46 15.42 -4.27
C VAL A 263 -18.16 16.10 -4.72
N CYS A 264 -17.03 15.42 -4.53
CA CYS A 264 -15.71 15.98 -4.82
C CYS A 264 -14.80 14.84 -5.31
N PRO A 265 -13.96 15.05 -6.32
CA PRO A 265 -12.99 14.06 -6.74
C PRO A 265 -11.70 14.26 -5.95
N TYR A 266 -10.84 13.24 -5.99
CA TYR A 266 -9.44 13.44 -5.65
C TYR A 266 -8.77 14.32 -6.72
N VAL A 267 -8.07 15.38 -6.29
CA VAL A 267 -7.38 16.34 -7.17
C VAL A 267 -5.89 16.39 -6.83
N ASP A 268 -5.04 15.76 -7.66
CA ASP A 268 -3.59 15.64 -7.38
C ASP A 268 -2.82 16.96 -7.27
N SER A 269 -3.36 18.06 -7.80
CA SER A 269 -2.62 19.34 -7.94
C SER A 269 -2.91 20.37 -6.87
N VAL A 270 -4.08 20.31 -6.25
CA VAL A 270 -4.57 21.23 -5.21
C VAL A 270 -5.48 20.43 -4.30
N GLY A 271 -5.02 20.21 -3.07
CA GLY A 271 -5.62 19.25 -2.15
C GLY A 271 -6.91 19.73 -1.49
N ASP A 272 -7.20 21.03 -1.47
CA ASP A 272 -8.31 21.59 -0.69
C ASP A 272 -9.25 22.47 -1.53
N PHE A 273 -10.38 22.84 -0.94
CA PHE A 273 -11.36 23.75 -1.52
C PHE A 273 -12.15 24.55 -0.48
N ASP A 274 -12.70 25.67 -0.93
CA ASP A 274 -13.71 26.44 -0.21
C ASP A 274 -15.10 26.24 -0.85
N VAL A 275 -16.13 26.24 -0.02
CA VAL A 275 -17.52 26.16 -0.49
C VAL A 275 -18.03 27.57 -0.80
N GLY A 276 -18.13 27.89 -2.10
CA GLY A 276 -18.78 29.10 -2.58
C GLY A 276 -20.30 28.99 -2.63
N LYS A 277 -20.97 30.06 -3.10
CA LYS A 277 -22.43 30.07 -3.22
C LYS A 277 -22.96 29.06 -4.24
N THR A 278 -22.27 28.93 -5.37
CA THR A 278 -22.72 28.12 -6.52
C THR A 278 -21.67 27.13 -7.02
N HIS A 279 -20.44 27.21 -6.51
CA HIS A 279 -19.31 26.38 -6.93
C HIS A 279 -18.46 26.03 -5.71
N LEU A 280 -17.74 24.92 -5.77
CA LEU A 280 -16.57 24.71 -4.93
C LEU A 280 -15.38 25.39 -5.61
N ILE A 281 -14.44 25.92 -4.83
CA ILE A 281 -13.29 26.66 -5.36
C ILE A 281 -12.02 26.02 -4.83
N LEU A 282 -11.18 25.48 -5.71
CA LEU A 282 -9.92 24.84 -5.33
C LEU A 282 -8.97 25.84 -4.68
N ARG A 283 -8.35 25.44 -3.56
CA ARG A 283 -7.46 26.22 -2.71
C ARG A 283 -6.31 25.37 -2.17
N HIS A 284 -5.12 25.93 -2.02
CA HIS A 284 -4.00 25.27 -1.31
C HIS A 284 -4.21 25.13 0.20
N HIS A 285 -5.10 25.95 0.78
CA HIS A 285 -5.46 25.98 2.20
C HIS A 285 -6.97 26.25 2.33
N GLY A 286 -7.75 25.46 1.61
CA GLY A 286 -9.20 25.52 1.68
C GLY A 286 -9.71 24.98 3.00
N ARG A 287 -10.95 25.31 3.34
CA ARG A 287 -11.57 24.77 4.56
C ARG A 287 -11.78 23.24 4.52
N TYR A 288 -11.92 22.66 3.34
CA TYR A 288 -12.21 21.24 3.15
C TYR A 288 -11.17 20.61 2.25
N SER A 289 -10.79 19.35 2.51
CA SER A 289 -9.83 18.62 1.70
C SER A 289 -10.54 17.74 0.67
N CYS A 290 -10.12 17.82 -0.60
CA CYS A 290 -10.49 16.90 -1.67
C CYS A 290 -10.08 15.46 -1.34
N SER A 291 -9.02 15.27 -0.55
CA SER A 291 -8.56 13.94 -0.13
C SER A 291 -9.57 13.26 0.81
N ASP A 292 -10.42 14.03 1.48
CA ASP A 292 -11.45 13.53 2.41
C ASP A 292 -12.61 12.85 1.66
N SER A 293 -12.63 12.96 0.34
CA SER A 293 -13.58 12.27 -0.53
C SER A 293 -13.10 10.88 -0.98
N ASP A 294 -11.88 10.46 -0.66
CA ASP A 294 -11.38 9.12 -1.00
C ASP A 294 -11.73 8.13 0.13
N PRO A 295 -12.38 6.97 -0.13
CA PRO A 295 -12.86 6.44 -1.42
C PRO A 295 -14.32 6.74 -1.74
N THR A 296 -15.03 7.51 -0.90
CA THR A 296 -16.49 7.62 -0.93
C THR A 296 -17.05 8.48 -2.07
N GLY A 297 -16.23 9.34 -2.68
CA GLY A 297 -16.64 10.37 -3.62
C GLY A 297 -17.34 11.58 -2.98
N ILE A 298 -17.46 11.61 -1.64
CA ILE A 298 -18.17 12.66 -0.88
C ILE A 298 -17.22 13.23 0.18
N CYS A 299 -16.93 14.52 0.09
CA CYS A 299 -16.25 15.26 1.16
C CYS A 299 -17.29 15.67 2.23
N PRO A 300 -17.15 15.23 3.50
CA PRO A 300 -18.10 15.54 4.56
C PRO A 300 -18.07 17.03 4.95
N PRO A 301 -19.20 17.58 5.46
CA PRO A 301 -19.34 18.98 5.80
C PRO A 301 -18.48 19.43 7.00
N ASP A 302 -17.88 18.48 7.70
CA ASP A 302 -17.04 18.69 8.88
C ASP A 302 -15.55 18.41 8.61
N GLY A 303 -15.15 18.06 7.37
CA GLY A 303 -13.76 17.70 7.01
C GLY A 303 -13.25 16.39 7.64
N ASN A 304 -11.97 16.05 7.46
CA ASN A 304 -11.30 14.89 8.08
C ASN A 304 -11.04 15.08 9.60
N ARG A 305 -12.10 15.35 10.35
CA ARG A 305 -12.03 15.32 11.81
C ARG A 305 -11.84 13.89 12.29
N ILE A 306 -10.86 13.66 13.14
CA ILE A 306 -10.58 12.37 13.78
C ILE A 306 -11.60 12.16 14.89
N SER A 307 -12.17 10.96 14.95
CA SER A 307 -13.06 10.58 16.05
C SER A 307 -12.23 10.34 17.30
N CYS A 308 -12.58 10.99 18.41
CA CYS A 308 -12.02 10.68 19.71
C CYS A 308 -12.52 9.31 20.17
N ASP A 309 -11.62 8.38 20.46
CA ASP A 309 -11.95 7.02 20.89
C ASP A 309 -12.66 6.95 22.25
N ARG A 310 -12.66 8.05 23.03
CA ARG A 310 -13.32 8.12 24.34
C ARG A 310 -14.71 8.75 24.32
N CYS A 311 -14.89 9.90 23.65
CA CYS A 311 -16.16 10.61 23.61
C CYS A 311 -16.91 10.51 22.27
N GLU A 312 -16.30 9.88 21.27
CA GLU A 312 -16.82 9.75 19.89
C GLU A 312 -17.01 11.10 19.16
N GLU A 313 -16.61 12.22 19.77
CA GLU A 313 -16.64 13.52 19.11
C GLU A 313 -15.56 13.60 18.04
N ARG A 314 -15.89 14.21 16.90
CA ARG A 314 -14.95 14.44 15.81
C ARG A 314 -14.23 15.77 16.03
N VAL A 315 -12.91 15.72 16.18
CA VAL A 315 -12.03 16.87 16.43
C VAL A 315 -10.97 16.98 15.35
N ASP A 316 -10.35 18.15 15.23
CA ASP A 316 -9.26 18.35 14.28
C ASP A 316 -8.02 17.55 14.73
N GLU A 317 -7.18 17.08 13.80
CA GLU A 317 -6.04 16.21 14.12
C GLU A 317 -5.06 16.84 15.13
N ASP A 318 -4.87 18.16 15.07
CA ASP A 318 -4.02 18.92 16.01
C ASP A 318 -4.63 19.09 17.42
N GLU A 319 -5.92 18.79 17.56
CA GLU A 319 -6.64 18.70 18.82
C GLU A 319 -6.73 17.27 19.39
N THR A 320 -6.00 16.32 18.77
CA THR A 320 -5.88 14.95 19.28
C THR A 320 -4.56 14.70 20.02
N CYS A 321 -4.54 13.66 20.85
CA CYS A 321 -3.41 13.17 21.62
C CYS A 321 -3.45 11.64 21.73
N SER A 322 -2.28 11.01 21.81
CA SER A 322 -2.18 9.56 22.04
C SER A 322 -2.27 9.24 23.53
N VAL A 323 -3.18 8.34 23.89
CA VAL A 323 -3.33 7.81 25.25
C VAL A 323 -3.15 6.29 25.23
N ASN A 324 -2.23 5.78 26.04
CA ASN A 324 -1.95 4.34 26.13
C ASN A 324 -3.03 3.64 26.96
N THR A 325 -3.96 2.94 26.31
CA THR A 325 -5.02 2.16 26.98
C THR A 325 -4.57 0.75 27.34
N SER A 326 -3.40 0.33 26.86
CA SER A 326 -2.73 -0.88 27.32
C SER A 326 -1.25 -0.83 26.91
N ARG A 327 -0.45 -1.77 27.41
CA ARG A 327 0.97 -1.93 27.05
C ARG A 327 1.26 -1.99 25.53
N ARG A 328 0.28 -2.33 24.69
CA ARG A 328 0.47 -2.49 23.24
C ARG A 328 -0.49 -1.68 22.40
N PHE A 329 -1.33 -0.85 23.03
CA PHE A 329 -2.41 -0.17 22.33
C PHE A 329 -2.48 1.28 22.77
N GLU A 330 -2.47 2.15 21.77
CA GLU A 330 -2.71 3.58 21.90
C GLU A 330 -4.07 3.90 21.29
N ALA A 331 -4.84 4.72 21.99
CA ALA A 331 -6.08 5.29 21.52
C ALA A 331 -5.89 6.78 21.22
N THR A 332 -6.65 7.29 20.27
CA THR A 332 -6.64 8.71 19.90
C THR A 332 -7.72 9.45 20.68
N TRP A 333 -7.32 10.30 21.61
CA TRP A 333 -8.25 11.10 22.41
C TRP A 333 -8.21 12.56 21.97
N CYS A 334 -9.30 13.31 22.18
CA CYS A 334 -9.25 14.76 22.08
C CYS A 334 -8.58 15.35 23.33
N ARG A 335 -7.96 16.53 23.21
CA ARG A 335 -7.28 17.20 24.34
C ARG A 335 -8.17 17.36 25.58
N HIS A 336 -9.46 17.64 25.39
CA HIS A 336 -10.40 17.77 26.51
C HIS A 336 -10.62 16.45 27.26
N CYS A 337 -10.63 15.31 26.55
CA CYS A 337 -10.72 13.99 27.17
C CYS A 337 -9.42 13.63 27.88
N GLU A 338 -8.27 13.94 27.31
CA GLU A 338 -6.97 13.74 27.97
C GLU A 338 -6.88 14.54 29.27
N GLU A 339 -7.11 15.85 29.25
CA GLU A 339 -7.00 16.72 30.43
C GLU A 339 -7.89 16.28 31.60
N ARG A 340 -8.98 15.57 31.33
CA ARG A 340 -9.98 15.16 32.33
C ARG A 340 -9.87 13.71 32.78
N HIS A 341 -9.39 12.84 31.90
CA HIS A 341 -9.50 11.38 32.09
C HIS A 341 -8.18 10.65 31.86
N ALA A 342 -7.10 11.36 31.55
CA ALA A 342 -5.77 10.78 31.46
C ALA A 342 -4.87 11.32 32.57
N ILE A 343 -3.93 10.48 32.99
CA ILE A 343 -2.88 10.79 33.93
C ILE A 343 -1.55 10.61 33.22
N PHE A 344 -0.64 11.56 33.40
CA PHE A 344 0.71 11.49 32.83
C PHE A 344 1.62 10.66 33.75
N CYS A 345 2.14 9.54 33.23
CA CYS A 345 3.16 8.73 33.87
C CYS A 345 4.54 9.35 33.59
N SER A 346 5.11 10.01 34.59
CA SER A 346 6.39 10.75 34.51
C SER A 346 7.56 9.87 34.08
N ASP A 347 7.61 8.64 34.58
CA ASP A 347 8.72 7.70 34.34
C ASP A 347 8.72 7.16 32.90
N GLU A 348 7.56 6.78 32.37
CA GLU A 348 7.42 6.25 31.01
C GLU A 348 7.27 7.36 29.95
N GLY A 349 6.94 8.59 30.36
CA GLY A 349 6.72 9.71 29.45
C GLY A 349 5.44 9.57 28.62
N ILE A 350 4.43 8.90 29.17
CA ILE A 350 3.17 8.57 28.47
C ILE A 350 1.95 9.02 29.26
N SER A 351 0.86 9.31 28.55
CA SER A 351 -0.48 9.49 29.14
C SER A 351 -1.23 8.15 29.14
N VAL A 352 -1.87 7.79 30.26
CA VAL A 352 -2.71 6.59 30.42
C VAL A 352 -4.08 6.99 30.97
N PRO A 353 -5.15 6.20 30.74
CA PRO A 353 -6.44 6.46 31.38
C PRO A 353 -6.32 6.50 32.91
N GLU A 354 -7.10 7.37 33.55
CA GLU A 354 -7.10 7.54 35.02
C GLU A 354 -7.40 6.22 35.77
N ASP A 355 -8.24 5.37 35.18
CA ASP A 355 -8.61 4.06 35.74
C ASP A 355 -7.46 3.03 35.67
N ASP A 356 -6.49 3.26 34.77
CA ASP A 356 -5.31 2.41 34.55
C ASP A 356 -4.04 2.99 35.20
N ALA A 357 -4.17 4.07 35.98
CA ALA A 357 -3.08 4.73 36.67
C ALA A 357 -2.98 4.29 38.14
N VAL A 358 -1.77 3.97 38.58
CA VAL A 358 -1.44 3.61 39.96
C VAL A 358 -0.72 4.78 40.63
N SER A 359 -1.31 5.31 41.70
CA SER A 359 -0.68 6.37 42.50
C SER A 359 0.44 5.81 43.37
N MET A 360 1.63 6.41 43.25
CA MET A 360 2.85 6.02 43.96
C MET A 360 3.01 6.82 45.27
N ALA A 361 3.81 6.30 46.20
CA ALA A 361 3.97 6.88 47.53
C ALA A 361 4.59 8.29 47.54
N ASP A 362 5.36 8.64 46.51
CA ASP A 362 5.98 9.95 46.27
C ASP A 362 5.03 10.97 45.61
N GLY A 363 3.84 10.54 45.19
CA GLY A 363 2.83 11.37 44.52
C GLY A 363 2.89 11.30 42.99
N ASP A 364 3.83 10.54 42.42
CA ASP A 364 3.83 10.25 40.99
C ASP A 364 2.79 9.18 40.65
N TYR A 365 2.61 8.95 39.35
CA TYR A 365 1.70 7.95 38.82
C TYR A 365 2.44 7.04 37.87
N TRP A 366 2.21 5.74 38.02
CA TRP A 366 2.67 4.71 37.10
C TRP A 366 1.49 4.12 36.34
N SER A 367 1.73 3.59 35.16
CA SER A 367 0.74 2.73 34.52
C SER A 367 0.55 1.44 35.32
N GLU A 368 -0.65 0.85 35.27
CA GLU A 368 -0.95 -0.41 35.95
C GLU A 368 0.03 -1.52 35.55
N TRP A 369 0.36 -1.62 34.26
CA TRP A 369 1.28 -2.65 33.79
C TRP A 369 2.73 -2.41 34.24
N LYS A 370 3.17 -1.17 34.37
CA LYS A 370 4.49 -0.89 34.94
C LYS A 370 4.50 -1.30 36.41
N PHE A 371 3.48 -0.90 37.17
CA PHE A 371 3.36 -1.27 38.57
C PHE A 371 3.33 -2.80 38.77
N GLN A 372 2.65 -3.54 37.89
CA GLN A 372 2.64 -5.01 37.95
C GLN A 372 4.02 -5.66 37.74
N ASN A 373 4.93 -5.03 36.99
CA ASN A 373 6.26 -5.58 36.72
C ASN A 373 7.31 -5.09 37.71
N ASP A 374 7.26 -3.80 38.05
CA ASP A 374 8.35 -3.09 38.72
C ASP A 374 7.92 -2.43 40.03
N GLY A 375 6.66 -2.61 40.45
CA GLY A 375 6.11 -2.03 41.66
C GLY A 375 5.80 -3.06 42.74
N GLY A 376 5.54 -2.58 43.95
CA GLY A 376 5.04 -3.38 45.06
C GLY A 376 4.37 -2.52 46.11
N ILE A 377 3.75 -3.19 47.10
CA ILE A 377 3.05 -2.53 48.20
C ILE A 377 3.88 -2.72 49.47
N CYS A 378 4.11 -1.63 50.20
CA CYS A 378 4.71 -1.71 51.54
C CYS A 378 3.67 -2.26 52.53
N ASP A 379 3.94 -3.41 53.13
CA ASP A 379 3.02 -4.10 54.05
C ASP A 379 2.74 -3.33 55.34
N SER A 380 3.58 -2.34 55.70
CA SER A 380 3.36 -1.52 56.90
C SER A 380 2.41 -0.36 56.65
N ASN A 381 2.61 0.41 55.57
CA ASN A 381 1.86 1.63 55.32
C ASN A 381 0.81 1.53 54.19
N GLY A 382 0.78 0.41 53.46
CA GLY A 382 -0.17 0.12 52.39
C GLY A 382 0.01 0.97 51.12
N LYS A 383 1.10 1.73 50.99
CA LYS A 383 1.39 2.55 49.81
C LYS A 383 2.19 1.78 48.76
N ASN A 384 2.12 2.26 47.53
CA ASN A 384 2.79 1.72 46.36
C ASN A 384 4.20 2.30 46.21
N TYR A 385 5.20 1.43 46.01
CA TYR A 385 6.60 1.79 45.84
C TYR A 385 7.20 1.09 44.62
N PRO A 386 8.28 1.62 44.04
CA PRO A 386 9.17 0.84 43.20
C PRO A 386 9.63 -0.43 43.93
N ALA A 387 9.70 -1.56 43.23
CA ALA A 387 10.06 -2.84 43.82
C ALA A 387 11.51 -2.86 44.35
N ASP A 388 12.40 -2.05 43.79
CA ASP A 388 13.78 -1.86 44.25
C ASP A 388 13.90 -0.97 45.51
N ASP A 389 12.83 -0.25 45.87
CA ASP A 389 12.71 0.51 47.12
C ASP A 389 12.02 -0.29 48.25
N LEU A 390 11.67 -1.55 47.98
CA LEU A 390 11.11 -2.49 48.94
C LEU A 390 12.16 -3.47 49.44
N PHE A 391 12.05 -3.81 50.72
CA PHE A 391 12.97 -4.69 51.40
C PHE A 391 12.21 -5.84 52.04
N GLU A 392 12.71 -7.05 51.81
CA GLU A 392 12.23 -8.24 52.49
C GLU A 392 12.66 -8.20 53.96
N VAL A 393 11.69 -8.13 54.87
CA VAL A 393 11.88 -8.10 56.32
C VAL A 393 11.20 -9.31 56.95
N ILE A 394 11.97 -10.10 57.69
CA ILE A 394 11.48 -11.27 58.41
C ILE A 394 10.85 -10.80 59.72
N THR A 395 9.57 -11.13 59.92
CA THR A 395 8.82 -10.81 61.13
C THR A 395 8.43 -12.10 61.86
N LEU A 396 7.97 -11.98 63.11
CA LEU A 396 7.43 -13.13 63.86
C LEU A 396 6.25 -13.83 63.16
N ASN A 397 5.57 -13.15 62.23
CA ASN A 397 4.42 -13.68 61.48
C ASN A 397 4.78 -14.04 60.03
N GLY A 398 6.06 -14.16 59.71
CA GLY A 398 6.57 -14.44 58.37
C GLY A 398 7.18 -13.23 57.68
N THR A 399 7.46 -13.38 56.40
CA THR A 399 8.16 -12.38 55.59
C THR A 399 7.23 -11.28 55.08
N LYS A 400 7.67 -10.03 55.15
CA LYS A 400 6.94 -8.84 54.66
C LYS A 400 7.84 -7.95 53.79
N ASN A 401 7.24 -7.15 52.92
CA ASN A 401 7.91 -6.12 52.13
C ASN A 401 7.74 -4.76 52.79
N TRP A 402 8.83 -4.16 53.26
CA TRP A 402 8.82 -2.84 53.89
C TRP A 402 9.53 -1.81 53.01
N CYS A 403 9.03 -0.58 52.98
CA CYS A 403 9.74 0.53 52.35
C CYS A 403 10.97 0.95 53.18
N GLU A 404 11.89 1.69 52.56
CA GLU A 404 13.14 2.13 53.18
C GLU A 404 12.95 2.85 54.53
N ASP A 405 11.96 3.75 54.62
CA ASP A 405 11.69 4.51 55.86
C ASP A 405 11.25 3.61 57.01
N GLU A 406 10.39 2.63 56.71
CA GLU A 406 9.90 1.66 57.70
C GLU A 406 11.02 0.73 58.13
N ARG A 407 11.78 0.20 57.16
CA ARG A 407 12.95 -0.63 57.41
C ARG A 407 13.97 0.08 58.31
N ARG A 408 14.25 1.36 58.05
CA ARG A 408 15.18 2.15 58.87
C ARG A 408 14.70 2.36 60.30
N SER A 409 13.39 2.38 60.49
CA SER A 409 12.78 2.74 61.78
C SER A 409 12.53 1.53 62.67
N TYR A 410 12.29 0.35 62.08
CA TYR A 410 11.76 -0.81 62.79
C TYR A 410 12.41 -2.15 62.43
N ALA A 411 13.49 -2.14 61.64
CA ALA A 411 14.19 -3.36 61.27
C ALA A 411 15.70 -3.27 61.52
N THR A 412 16.24 -4.39 61.96
CA THR A 412 17.66 -4.58 62.25
C THR A 412 18.24 -5.66 61.35
N LYS A 413 19.47 -5.45 60.86
CA LYS A 413 20.16 -6.42 60.01
C LYS A 413 20.81 -7.48 60.89
N CYS A 414 20.48 -8.75 60.65
CA CYS A 414 21.07 -9.86 61.40
C CYS A 414 22.57 -9.99 61.08
N ASP A 415 23.40 -10.04 62.12
CA ASP A 415 24.87 -10.13 61.98
C ASP A 415 25.35 -11.46 61.40
N VAL A 416 24.52 -12.50 61.45
CA VAL A 416 24.86 -13.86 60.98
C VAL A 416 24.38 -14.09 59.54
N THR A 417 23.09 -13.85 59.29
CA THR A 417 22.47 -14.15 57.98
C THR A 417 22.60 -13.00 56.99
N GLY A 418 22.77 -11.77 57.48
CA GLY A 418 22.71 -10.56 56.67
C GLY A 418 21.31 -10.16 56.22
N ASN A 419 20.27 -10.91 56.60
CA ASN A 419 18.87 -10.57 56.30
C ASN A 419 18.35 -9.48 57.26
N TRP A 420 17.29 -8.79 56.84
CA TRP A 420 16.60 -7.82 57.68
C TRP A 420 15.51 -8.53 58.51
N TYR A 421 15.48 -8.24 59.81
CA TYR A 421 14.46 -8.71 60.73
C TYR A 421 13.76 -7.51 61.33
N ALA A 422 12.45 -7.60 61.56
CA ALA A 422 11.76 -6.62 62.40
C ALA A 422 12.41 -6.61 63.79
N ASP A 423 12.45 -5.45 64.45
CA ASP A 423 13.16 -5.32 65.73
C ASP A 423 12.60 -6.26 66.81
N ASP A 424 11.29 -6.57 66.78
CA ASP A 424 10.63 -7.54 67.66
C ASP A 424 10.90 -9.01 67.28
N ALA A 425 11.55 -9.25 66.16
CA ALA A 425 11.95 -10.55 65.63
C ALA A 425 13.49 -10.76 65.71
N THR A 426 14.16 -10.05 66.62
CA THR A 426 15.60 -10.19 66.87
C THR A 426 15.91 -10.56 68.32
N VAL A 427 17.10 -11.13 68.54
CA VAL A 427 17.66 -11.47 69.85
C VAL A 427 19.07 -10.88 69.95
N ASP A 428 19.31 -10.10 71.00
CA ASP A 428 20.65 -9.60 71.32
C ASP A 428 21.47 -10.67 72.07
N LEU A 429 22.61 -11.03 71.50
CA LEU A 429 23.52 -11.99 72.10
C LEU A 429 24.44 -11.33 73.14
N PRO A 430 24.93 -12.06 74.15
CA PRO A 430 25.85 -11.52 75.17
C PRO A 430 27.17 -10.96 74.61
N ASP A 431 27.55 -11.35 73.39
CA ASP A 431 28.75 -10.85 72.70
C ASP A 431 28.51 -9.52 71.96
N GLY A 432 27.30 -8.97 72.04
CA GLY A 432 26.91 -7.69 71.45
C GLY A 432 26.42 -7.77 69.99
N ARG A 433 26.29 -8.97 69.42
CA ARG A 433 25.67 -9.17 68.11
C ARG A 433 24.15 -9.25 68.22
N THR A 434 23.45 -8.79 67.18
CA THR A 434 21.99 -8.95 67.05
C THR A 434 21.70 -9.99 65.96
N VAL A 435 20.94 -11.03 66.32
CA VAL A 435 20.59 -12.14 65.42
C VAL A 435 19.08 -12.28 65.26
N GLY A 436 18.65 -12.88 64.14
CA GLY A 436 17.23 -13.19 63.92
C GLY A 436 16.73 -14.27 64.88
N PHE A 437 15.45 -14.22 65.26
CA PHE A 437 14.86 -15.15 66.24
C PHE A 437 14.91 -16.63 65.81
N ASP A 438 15.04 -16.90 64.52
CA ASP A 438 15.02 -18.24 63.91
C ASP A 438 16.42 -18.84 63.71
N THR A 439 17.49 -18.14 64.11
CA THR A 439 18.86 -18.65 63.95
C THR A 439 19.22 -19.67 65.03
N GLU A 440 20.19 -20.54 64.74
CA GLU A 440 20.71 -21.51 65.72
C GLU A 440 21.31 -20.78 66.94
N GLU A 441 21.94 -19.62 66.72
CA GLU A 441 22.50 -18.78 67.79
C GLU A 441 21.44 -18.18 68.70
N ALA A 442 20.29 -17.76 68.16
CA ALA A 442 19.16 -17.29 68.97
C ALA A 442 18.61 -18.42 69.85
N ASN A 443 18.38 -19.60 69.25
CA ASN A 443 17.92 -20.80 69.97
C ASN A 443 18.90 -21.22 71.07
N ALA A 444 20.21 -21.14 70.82
CA ALA A 444 21.24 -21.46 71.81
C ALA A 444 21.29 -20.43 72.96
N ALA A 445 21.10 -19.15 72.66
CA ALA A 445 21.03 -18.10 73.68
C ALA A 445 19.79 -18.24 74.58
N GLU A 446 18.64 -18.58 73.99
CA GLU A 446 17.41 -18.85 74.73
C GLU A 446 17.55 -20.10 75.62
N ALA A 447 18.11 -21.19 75.10
CA ALA A 447 18.37 -22.41 75.88
C ALA A 447 19.36 -22.18 77.04
N ALA A 448 20.36 -21.31 76.85
CA ALA A 448 21.31 -20.93 77.90
C ALA A 448 20.69 -20.03 78.99
N ALA A 449 19.66 -19.25 78.64
CA ALA A 449 18.92 -18.43 79.60
C ALA A 449 17.99 -19.27 80.50
N ASP A 450 17.53 -20.43 80.01
CA ASP A 450 16.63 -21.35 80.73
C ASP A 450 17.38 -22.39 81.58
N GLU A 451 18.72 -22.44 81.54
CA GLU A 451 19.48 -23.26 82.48
C GLU A 451 19.34 -22.73 83.92
N PRO A 452 18.85 -23.54 84.88
CA PRO A 452 18.65 -23.09 86.25
C PRO A 452 20.01 -22.74 86.88
N LEU A 453 20.14 -21.48 87.32
CA LEU A 453 21.32 -20.98 88.03
C LEU A 453 21.81 -22.04 89.05
N PRO A 454 23.12 -22.34 89.08
CA PRO A 454 23.65 -23.37 89.97
C PRO A 454 23.20 -23.07 91.40
N ARG A 455 22.42 -23.99 91.98
CA ARG A 455 21.93 -23.88 93.36
C ARG A 455 23.12 -23.60 94.26
N LYS A 456 23.13 -22.45 94.94
CA LYS A 456 24.13 -22.11 95.96
C LYS A 456 24.24 -23.29 96.94
N PRO A 457 25.44 -23.77 97.28
CA PRO A 457 25.59 -24.83 98.25
C PRO A 457 24.97 -24.39 99.58
N SER A 458 24.00 -25.16 100.08
CA SER A 458 23.38 -24.93 101.39
C SER A 458 24.45 -24.95 102.49
N PRO A 459 24.39 -24.04 103.49
CA PRO A 459 25.36 -24.03 104.56
C PRO A 459 25.18 -25.26 105.45
N THR A 460 26.26 -26.02 105.64
CA THR A 460 26.36 -27.15 106.56
C THR A 460 26.16 -26.65 108.00
N ILE A 461 24.98 -26.90 108.58
CA ILE A 461 24.75 -26.70 110.01
C ILE A 461 25.13 -27.98 110.73
N HIS A 462 26.24 -27.95 111.46
CA HIS A 462 26.52 -28.91 112.53
C HIS A 462 25.65 -28.58 113.75
N HIS A 463 24.86 -29.53 114.22
CA HIS A 463 24.49 -29.57 115.63
C HIS A 463 24.40 -31.04 116.11
N PRO A 464 24.89 -31.34 117.33
CA PRO A 464 24.99 -32.68 117.86
C PRO A 464 23.74 -33.07 118.65
N ASP A 465 23.72 -34.36 118.98
CA ASP A 465 22.93 -35.02 120.01
C ASP A 465 21.55 -35.60 119.62
N GLN A 466 21.53 -36.93 119.73
CA GLN A 466 20.43 -37.79 120.19
C GLN A 466 19.30 -38.04 119.18
N LEU A 467 18.85 -39.28 118.90
CA LEU A 467 18.92 -40.54 119.63
C LEU A 467 18.71 -41.70 118.62
N GLU A 468 19.44 -42.80 118.84
CA GLU A 468 19.23 -44.09 118.16
C GLU A 468 17.85 -44.69 118.48
N MET A 469 17.23 -45.37 117.50
CA MET A 469 16.77 -46.78 117.56
C MET A 469 15.58 -47.10 116.61
N PRO A 470 15.41 -48.37 116.15
CA PRO A 470 15.58 -48.68 114.74
C PRO A 470 14.45 -49.56 114.14
N ILE A 471 14.70 -50.03 112.91
CA ILE A 471 14.12 -51.23 112.26
C ILE A 471 12.70 -51.07 111.71
N THR A 472 12.55 -51.08 110.39
CA THR A 472 11.95 -52.24 109.70
C THR A 472 12.13 -52.17 108.18
N THR A 473 12.78 -53.21 107.68
CA THR A 473 12.82 -53.70 106.31
C THR A 473 11.45 -53.77 105.66
N TRP A 474 11.31 -53.39 104.38
CA TRP A 474 10.37 -54.04 103.45
C TRP A 474 10.77 -53.78 101.98
N THR A 475 11.37 -54.79 101.36
CA THR A 475 11.29 -55.08 99.92
C THR A 475 10.59 -56.44 99.82
N PRO A 476 9.60 -56.59 98.92
CA PRO A 476 9.86 -57.25 97.63
C PRO A 476 9.09 -56.58 96.47
N ALA A 477 9.63 -56.43 95.26
CA ALA A 477 9.92 -57.43 94.21
C ALA A 477 8.68 -58.09 93.57
N PHE A 478 8.80 -58.30 92.24
CA PHE A 478 7.96 -59.09 91.29
C PHE A 478 6.70 -58.40 90.72
N ALA A 479 6.33 -58.50 89.43
CA ALA A 479 6.95 -59.17 88.26
C ALA A 479 6.26 -58.77 86.94
N ALA A 480 6.94 -59.17 85.84
CA ALA A 480 6.47 -59.55 84.51
C ALA A 480 6.34 -58.40 83.48
N ARG A 481 7.10 -58.38 82.37
CA ARG A 481 7.91 -59.41 81.68
C ARG A 481 9.28 -58.89 81.29
#